data_AF-A0A6J1I0K9-F1
#
_entry.id   AF-A0A6J1I0K9-F1
#
_cell.length_a   1.000
_cell.length_b   1.000
_cell.length_c   1.000
_cell.angle_alpha   90.00
_cell.angle_beta   90.00
_cell.angle_gamma   90.00
#
_symmetry.space_group_name_H-M   'P 1'
#
loop_
_entity.id
_entity.type
_entity.pdbx_description
1 polymer ?
#
loop_
_entity_poly.entity_id
_entity_poly.type
_entity_poly.pdbx_seq_one_letter_code
_entity_poly.pdbx_strand_id
1 'polypeptide(L)'
;MNPLHWHKVAAISGVAALGLGTYGAHVFKPQNPAYKEVWQTASLYHLVHTAALLAAPSTKNPNIFGGLLTAGILAFSGTCYTVALLEDRKYSTLAPFGGFAFIGAWASLLF
;
A
#
# COMPACT_ATOMS: atom_id res chain seq x y z
N MET A 1 22.79 -3.65 0.69
CA MET A 1 22.04 -2.82 1.67
C MET A 1 21.70 -3.69 2.87
N ASN A 2 21.74 -3.15 4.09
CA ASN A 2 21.44 -3.91 5.31
C ASN A 2 19.94 -4.28 5.32
N PRO A 3 19.55 -5.57 5.27
CA PRO A 3 18.14 -5.99 5.20
C PRO A 3 17.26 -5.39 6.30
N LEU A 4 17.84 -5.01 7.44
CA LEU A 4 17.17 -4.35 8.55
C LEU A 4 16.56 -2.98 8.19
N HIS A 5 16.97 -2.31 7.10
CA HIS A 5 16.31 -1.07 6.68
C HIS A 5 14.83 -1.29 6.34
N TRP A 6 14.46 -2.49 5.87
CA TRP A 6 13.07 -2.80 5.55
C TRP A 6 12.17 -2.83 6.77
N HIS A 7 12.69 -3.17 7.96
CA HIS A 7 11.93 -3.01 9.21
C HIS A 7 11.53 -1.55 9.45
N LYS A 8 12.42 -0.59 9.15
CA LYS A 8 12.12 0.84 9.30
C LYS A 8 11.06 1.29 8.31
N VAL A 9 11.16 0.84 7.06
CA VAL A 9 10.15 1.14 6.03
C VAL A 9 8.79 0.54 6.42
N ALA A 10 8.77 -0.72 6.87
CA ALA A 10 7.56 -1.36 7.36
C ALA A 10 6.95 -0.64 8.57
N ALA A 11 7.78 -0.18 9.52
CA ALA A 11 7.31 0.58 10.68
C ALA A 11 6.64 1.90 10.26
N ILE A 12 7.29 2.68 9.39
CA ILE A 12 6.72 3.94 8.87
C ILE A 12 5.42 3.66 8.10
N SER A 13 5.43 2.65 7.24
CA SER A 13 4.24 2.25 6.49
C SER A 13 3.12 1.78 7.42
N GLY A 14 3.43 1.12 8.54
CA GLY A 14 2.47 0.64 9.53
C GLY A 14 1.78 1.76 10.27
N VAL A 15 2.56 2.77 10.69
CA VAL A 15 2.01 4.01 11.28
C VAL A 15 1.06 4.68 10.29
N ALA A 16 1.46 4.80 9.01
CA ALA A 16 0.61 5.40 7.98
C ALA A 16 -0.65 4.56 7.69
N ALA A 17 -0.53 3.25 7.53
CA ALA A 17 -1.64 2.34 7.23
C ALA A 17 -2.71 2.35 8.32
N LEU A 18 -2.29 2.32 9.60
CA LEU A 18 -3.20 2.40 10.74
C LEU A 18 -3.82 3.80 10.88
N GLY A 19 -3.04 4.87 10.66
CA GLY A 19 -3.54 6.24 10.71
C GLY A 19 -4.59 6.52 9.63
N LEU A 20 -4.31 6.13 8.38
CA LEU A 20 -5.25 6.28 7.26
C LEU A 20 -6.44 5.32 7.39
N GLY A 21 -6.23 4.11 7.91
CA GLY A 21 -7.30 3.16 8.18
C GLY A 21 -8.30 3.67 9.22
N THR A 22 -7.81 4.17 10.35
CA THR A 22 -8.67 4.74 11.41
C THR A 22 -9.34 6.04 10.96
N TYR A 23 -8.65 6.91 10.22
CA TYR A 23 -9.27 8.07 9.57
C TYR A 23 -10.42 7.63 8.65
N GLY A 24 -10.20 6.63 7.79
CA GLY A 24 -11.21 6.06 6.89
C GLY A 24 -12.45 5.52 7.60
N ALA A 25 -12.25 4.83 8.71
CA ALA A 25 -13.33 4.19 9.47
C ALA A 25 -14.19 5.21 10.26
N HIS A 26 -13.56 6.23 10.84
CA HIS A 26 -14.20 7.09 11.83
C HIS A 26 -14.47 8.52 11.35
N VAL A 27 -13.58 9.08 10.53
CA VAL A 27 -13.58 10.50 10.16
C VAL A 27 -14.01 10.73 8.72
N PHE A 28 -13.56 9.88 7.80
CA PHE A 28 -13.79 10.05 6.37
C PHE A 28 -15.28 9.91 5.99
N LYS A 29 -15.85 10.98 5.46
CA LYS A 29 -17.26 11.10 5.04
C LYS A 29 -17.32 11.78 3.68
N PRO A 30 -17.15 11.04 2.57
CA PRO A 30 -17.24 11.61 1.23
C PRO A 30 -18.68 12.03 0.91
N GLN A 31 -18.84 12.98 -0.02
CA GLN A 31 -20.13 13.38 -0.56
C GLN A 31 -20.79 12.22 -1.32
N ASN A 32 -20.01 11.49 -2.11
CA ASN A 32 -20.44 10.24 -2.73
C ASN A 32 -19.96 9.03 -1.91
N PRO A 33 -20.89 8.24 -1.31
CA PRO A 33 -20.57 7.09 -0.49
C PRO A 33 -19.71 6.02 -1.17
N ALA A 34 -19.73 5.92 -2.51
CA ALA A 34 -18.91 4.96 -3.25
C ALA A 34 -17.39 5.16 -3.02
N TYR A 35 -16.95 6.39 -2.71
CA TYR A 35 -15.54 6.64 -2.40
C TYR A 35 -15.11 6.12 -1.03
N LYS A 36 -16.06 5.78 -0.15
CA LYS A 36 -15.75 5.08 1.10
C LYS A 36 -15.23 3.66 0.82
N GLU A 37 -15.78 2.98 -0.18
CA GLU A 37 -15.28 1.66 -0.62
C GLU A 37 -13.89 1.76 -1.26
N VAL A 38 -13.63 2.84 -2.01
CA VAL A 38 -12.31 3.11 -2.57
C VAL A 38 -11.28 3.32 -1.45
N TRP A 39 -11.62 4.09 -0.41
CA TRP A 39 -10.77 4.27 0.77
C TRP A 39 -10.52 2.96 1.53
N GLN A 40 -11.56 2.14 1.71
CA GLN A 40 -11.44 0.84 2.36
C GLN A 40 -10.53 -0.09 1.56
N THR A 41 -10.64 -0.09 0.24
CA THR A 41 -9.75 -0.85 -0.65
C THR A 41 -8.31 -0.38 -0.52
N ALA A 42 -8.07 0.93 -0.55
CA ALA A 42 -6.74 1.52 -0.35
C ALA A 42 -6.12 1.04 0.98
N SER A 43 -6.91 1.09 2.06
CA SER A 43 -6.50 0.73 3.42
C SER A 43 -6.24 -0.75 3.58
N LEU A 44 -7.07 -1.61 3.00
CA LEU A 44 -6.86 -3.05 3.01
C LEU A 44 -5.54 -3.41 2.34
N TYR A 45 -5.30 -2.91 1.13
CA TYR A 45 -4.07 -3.21 0.40
C TYR A 45 -2.84 -2.60 1.09
N HIS A 46 -2.95 -1.39 1.64
CA HIS A 46 -1.84 -0.75 2.38
C HIS A 46 -1.46 -1.59 3.60
N LEU A 47 -2.44 -1.98 4.42
CA LEU A 47 -2.19 -2.73 5.65
C LEU A 47 -1.65 -4.14 5.37
N VAL A 48 -2.25 -4.89 4.44
CA VAL A 48 -1.80 -6.25 4.08
C VAL A 48 -0.36 -6.23 3.58
N HIS A 49 -0.02 -5.32 2.67
CA HIS A 49 1.32 -5.27 2.08
C HIS A 49 2.34 -4.65 3.03
N THR A 50 1.92 -3.83 3.98
CA THR A 50 2.77 -3.40 5.10
C THR A 50 3.12 -4.56 6.03
N ALA A 51 2.13 -5.41 6.37
CA ALA A 51 2.39 -6.60 7.16
C ALA A 51 3.35 -7.56 6.44
N ALA A 52 3.17 -7.75 5.13
CA ALA A 52 4.10 -8.52 4.30
C ALA A 52 5.51 -7.89 4.27
N LEU A 53 5.63 -6.55 4.27
CA LEU A 53 6.90 -5.84 4.23
C LEU A 53 7.78 -6.12 5.46
N LEU A 54 7.18 -6.46 6.62
CA LEU A 54 7.94 -6.90 7.80
C LEU A 54 8.74 -8.19 7.55
N ALA A 55 8.27 -9.05 6.65
CA ALA A 55 8.96 -10.29 6.29
C ALA A 55 10.10 -10.07 5.28
N ALA A 56 10.20 -8.88 4.66
CA ALA A 56 11.19 -8.60 3.64
C ALA A 56 12.65 -8.91 4.03
N PRO A 57 13.13 -8.58 5.24
CA PRO A 57 14.50 -8.92 5.67
C PRO A 57 14.82 -10.42 5.66
N SER A 58 13.79 -11.27 5.75
CA SER A 58 13.93 -12.73 5.82
C SER A 58 13.81 -13.42 4.45
N THR A 59 13.53 -12.68 3.38
CA THR A 59 13.44 -13.25 2.03
C THR A 59 14.81 -13.39 1.40
N LYS A 60 14.95 -14.25 0.38
CA LYS A 60 16.19 -14.43 -0.36
C LYS A 60 16.66 -13.14 -1.06
N ASN A 61 15.71 -12.36 -1.57
CA ASN A 61 15.94 -11.13 -2.31
C ASN A 61 15.21 -9.94 -1.63
N PRO A 62 15.67 -9.48 -0.45
CA PRO A 62 14.94 -8.53 0.39
C PRO A 62 14.67 -7.20 -0.32
N ASN A 63 15.60 -6.72 -1.14
CA ASN A 63 15.46 -5.44 -1.84
C ASN A 63 14.45 -5.49 -2.98
N ILE A 64 14.32 -6.64 -3.66
CA ILE A 64 13.34 -6.82 -4.74
C ILE A 64 11.95 -6.90 -4.12
N PHE A 65 11.77 -7.81 -3.15
CA PHE A 65 10.48 -7.99 -2.49
C PHE A 65 10.02 -6.72 -1.76
N GLY A 66 10.87 -6.14 -0.91
CA GLY A 66 10.52 -4.94 -0.15
C GLY A 66 10.34 -3.71 -1.04
N GLY A 67 11.15 -3.58 -2.09
CA GLY A 67 11.06 -2.48 -3.06
C GLY A 67 9.75 -2.51 -3.83
N LEU A 68 9.37 -3.68 -4.35
CA LEU A 68 8.12 -3.87 -5.09
C LEU A 68 6.89 -3.69 -4.21
N LEU A 69 6.89 -4.20 -2.97
CA LEU A 69 5.82 -3.93 -2.00
C LEU A 69 5.69 -2.43 -1.69
N THR A 70 6.80 -1.75 -1.46
CA THR A 70 6.78 -0.30 -1.16
C THR A 70 6.27 0.51 -2.34
N ALA A 71 6.77 0.20 -3.55
CA ALA A 71 6.29 0.82 -4.78
C ALA A 71 4.80 0.57 -5.00
N GLY A 72 4.33 -0.66 -4.77
CA GLY A 72 2.92 -1.02 -4.83
C GLY A 72 2.06 -0.24 -3.84
N ILE A 73 2.49 -0.09 -2.58
CA ILE A 73 1.76 0.70 -1.57
C ILE A 73 1.61 2.15 -2.03
N LEU A 74 2.69 2.78 -2.48
CA LEU A 74 2.66 4.18 -2.90
C LEU A 74 1.80 4.37 -4.16
N ALA A 75 1.97 3.51 -5.18
CA ALA A 75 1.31 3.66 -6.46
C ALA A 75 -0.15 3.17 -6.46
N PHE A 76 -0.48 2.07 -5.76
CA PHE A 76 -1.84 1.55 -5.66
C PHE A 76 -2.61 2.23 -4.53
N SER A 77 -2.21 2.00 -3.28
CA SER A 77 -2.95 2.52 -2.12
C SER A 77 -2.92 4.05 -2.06
N GLY A 78 -1.75 4.67 -2.28
CA GLY A 78 -1.64 6.13 -2.34
C GLY A 78 -2.58 6.75 -3.36
N THR A 79 -2.66 6.17 -4.56
CA THR A 79 -3.58 6.61 -5.61
C THR A 79 -5.06 6.39 -5.24
N CYS A 80 -5.40 5.25 -4.64
CA CYS A 80 -6.77 5.02 -4.21
C CYS A 80 -7.19 5.98 -3.09
N TYR A 81 -6.28 6.34 -2.17
CA TYR A 81 -6.52 7.38 -1.17
C TYR A 81 -6.76 8.74 -1.81
N THR A 82 -5.95 9.15 -2.80
CA THR A 82 -6.15 10.44 -3.48
C THR A 82 -7.46 10.47 -4.28
N VAL A 83 -7.79 9.39 -5.00
CA VAL A 83 -9.08 9.24 -5.69
C VAL A 83 -10.25 9.33 -4.72
N ALA A 84 -10.15 8.71 -3.54
CA ALA A 84 -11.19 8.78 -2.52
C ALA A 84 -11.31 10.19 -1.92
N LEU A 85 -10.19 10.84 -1.60
CA LEU A 85 -10.17 12.20 -1.05
C LEU A 85 -10.73 13.25 -2.00
N LEU A 86 -10.35 13.17 -3.27
CA LEU A 86 -10.75 14.14 -4.29
C LEU A 86 -12.09 13.80 -4.94
N GLU A 87 -12.62 12.61 -4.65
CA GLU A 87 -13.83 12.08 -5.28
C GLU A 87 -13.78 12.11 -6.81
N ASP A 88 -12.59 11.88 -7.37
CA ASP A 88 -12.30 11.94 -8.80
C ASP A 88 -11.43 10.76 -9.25
N ARG A 89 -11.98 9.93 -10.14
CA ARG A 89 -11.29 8.75 -10.69
C ARG A 89 -10.22 9.10 -11.72
N LYS A 90 -10.12 10.33 -12.19
CA LYS A 90 -9.06 10.76 -13.13
C LYS A 90 -7.66 10.51 -12.57
N TYR A 91 -7.50 10.55 -11.26
CA TYR A 91 -6.21 10.31 -10.60
C TYR A 91 -5.82 8.82 -10.52
N SER A 92 -6.69 7.89 -10.95
CA SER A 92 -6.48 6.44 -10.80
C SER A 92 -5.40 5.82 -11.70
N THR A 93 -4.75 6.61 -12.57
CA THR A 93 -3.84 6.11 -13.61
C THR A 93 -2.63 5.33 -13.07
N LEU A 94 -2.16 5.64 -11.87
CA LEU A 94 -1.02 4.95 -11.26
C LEU A 94 -1.40 3.64 -10.56
N ALA A 95 -2.69 3.41 -10.24
CA ALA A 95 -3.12 2.26 -9.49
C ALA A 95 -2.79 0.91 -10.18
N PRO A 96 -3.03 0.71 -11.50
CA PRO A 96 -2.70 -0.54 -12.17
C PRO A 96 -1.21 -0.92 -12.04
N PHE A 97 -0.30 0.07 -12.16
CA PHE A 97 1.14 -0.16 -12.01
C PHE A 97 1.49 -0.61 -10.59
N GLY A 98 0.84 -0.04 -9.57
CA GLY A 98 1.00 -0.50 -8.19
C GLY A 98 0.49 -1.93 -7.98
N GLY A 99 -0.62 -2.30 -8.64
CA GLY A 99 -1.12 -3.68 -8.64
C GLY A 99 -0.12 -4.67 -9.25
N PHE A 100 0.48 -4.33 -10.40
CA PHE A 100 1.54 -5.13 -11.00
C PHE A 100 2.79 -5.21 -10.12
N ALA A 101 3.15 -4.13 -9.41
CA ALA A 101 4.25 -4.16 -8.45
C ALA A 101 3.97 -5.14 -7.30
N PHE A 102 2.74 -5.19 -6.77
CA PHE A 102 2.35 -6.20 -5.78
C PHE A 102 2.45 -7.62 -6.33
N ILE A 103 1.94 -7.87 -7.53
CA ILE A 103 2.05 -9.19 -8.19
C ILE A 103 3.53 -9.57 -8.34
N GLY A 104 4.36 -8.66 -8.83
CA GLY A 104 5.80 -8.86 -8.98
C GLY A 104 6.51 -9.12 -7.65
N ALA A 105 6.11 -8.44 -6.57
CA ALA A 105 6.64 -8.69 -5.24
C ALA A 105 6.40 -10.14 -4.82
N TRP A 106 5.15 -10.60 -4.86
CA TRP A 106 4.80 -11.98 -4.51
C TRP A 106 5.47 -13.00 -5.44
N ALA A 107 5.50 -12.75 -6.75
CA ALA A 107 6.17 -13.62 -7.72
C ALA A 107 7.69 -13.70 -7.46
N SER A 108 8.32 -12.62 -6.98
CA SER A 108 9.76 -12.62 -6.66
C SER A 108 10.14 -13.60 -5.55
N LEU A 109 9.19 -14.04 -4.72
CA LEU A 109 9.43 -15.07 -3.69
C LEU A 109 9.61 -16.47 -4.27
N LEU A 110 9.28 -16.70 -5.54
CA LEU A 110 9.48 -17.99 -6.21
C LEU A 110 10.97 -18.28 -6.51
N PHE A 111 11.85 -17.28 -6.39
CA PHE A 111 13.25 -17.35 -6.84
C PHE A 111 14.25 -16.80 -5.83
#